data_AF-A0A1V5D066-F1
#
_entry.id   AF-A0A1V5D066-F1
#
_cell.length_a   1.000
_cell.length_b   1.000
_cell.length_c   1.000
_cell.angle_alpha   90.00
_cell.angle_beta   90.00
_cell.angle_gamma   90.00
#
_symmetry.space_group_name_H-M   'P 1'
#
loop_
_entity.id
_entity.type
_entity.pdbx_description
1 polymer ?
#
loop_
_entity_poly.entity_id
_entity_poly.type
_entity_poly.pdbx_seq_one_letter_code
_entity_poly.pdbx_strand_id
1 'polypeptide(L)'
;MNVAILLALSSKNMIGKFFGVWFPIMAFVSSGFEHSVANMYFIPAGILLGAKVTWAQFIQWNLIPVTLGNIVGGFIFIGAVYYWSFKHELSTSMPT
;
A
#
# COMPACT_ATOMS: atom_id res chain seq x y z
N MET A 1 -2.74 3.24 0.60
CA MET A 1 -1.90 2.59 1.64
C MET A 1 -0.69 3.43 2.05
N ASN A 2 0.26 3.76 1.16
CA ASN A 2 1.49 4.46 1.58
C ASN A 2 1.25 5.85 2.22
N VAL A 3 0.19 6.57 1.82
CA VAL A 3 -0.23 7.82 2.49
C VAL A 3 -0.61 7.60 3.97
N ALA A 4 -1.27 6.47 4.30
CA ALA A 4 -1.63 6.13 5.67
C ALA A 4 -0.39 5.96 6.56
N ILE A 5 0.64 5.31 5.99
CA ILE A 5 1.93 5.11 6.65
C ILE A 5 2.63 6.46 6.84
N LEU A 6 2.64 7.33 5.82
CA LEU A 6 3.23 8.66 5.93
C LEU A 6 2.57 9.48 7.05
N LEU A 7 1.23 9.52 7.09
CA LEU A 7 0.48 10.23 8.14
C LEU A 7 0.77 9.68 9.55
N ALA A 8 0.93 8.36 9.68
CA ALA A 8 1.34 7.75 10.94
C ALA A 8 2.77 8.12 11.36
N LEU A 9 3.69 8.20 10.40
CA LEU A 9 5.08 8.60 10.66
C LEU A 9 5.21 10.08 11.01
N SER A 10 4.39 10.95 10.40
CA SER A 10 4.40 12.39 10.67
C SER A 10 3.73 12.77 12.00
N SER A 11 2.85 11.93 12.55
CA SER A 11 2.14 12.23 13.81
C SER A 11 2.95 11.85 15.06
N LYS A 12 3.03 12.78 16.02
CA LYS A 12 3.65 12.54 17.35
C LYS A 12 2.70 11.91 18.38
N ASN A 13 1.38 12.07 18.17
CA ASN A 13 0.35 11.61 19.11
C ASN A 13 -0.27 10.28 18.67
N MET A 14 -0.58 9.40 19.64
CA MET A 14 -1.20 8.10 19.38
C MET A 14 -2.53 8.21 18.63
N ILE A 15 -3.38 9.14 19.07
CA ILE A 15 -4.70 9.40 18.45
C ILE A 15 -4.53 9.84 16.98
N GLY A 16 -3.55 10.69 16.69
CA GLY A 16 -3.26 11.13 15.33
C GLY A 16 -2.75 9.99 14.44
N LYS A 17 -1.97 9.05 14.98
CA LYS A 17 -1.55 7.84 14.26
C LYS A 17 -2.74 6.94 13.95
N PHE A 18 -3.64 6.74 14.91
CA PHE A 18 -4.83 5.92 14.72
C PHE A 18 -5.71 6.47 13.60
N PHE A 19 -6.14 7.73 13.69
CA PHE A 19 -7.01 8.33 12.67
C PHE A 19 -6.30 8.54 11.33
N GLY A 20 -5.01 8.87 11.34
CA GLY A 20 -4.19 9.00 10.14
C GLY A 20 -4.05 7.69 9.35
N VAL A 21 -4.20 6.54 10.02
CA VAL A 21 -4.21 5.23 9.36
C VAL A 21 -5.64 4.79 9.00
N TRP A 22 -6.59 4.99 9.90
CA TRP A 22 -7.97 4.54 9.75
C TRP A 22 -8.64 5.07 8.49
N PHE A 23 -8.69 6.40 8.31
CA PHE A 23 -9.45 7.01 7.22
C PHE A 23 -8.92 6.65 5.83
N PRO A 24 -7.59 6.70 5.57
CA PRO A 24 -7.09 6.32 4.25
C PRO A 24 -7.27 4.83 3.95
N ILE A 25 -7.21 3.94 4.95
CA ILE A 25 -7.46 2.51 4.74
C ILE A 25 -8.94 2.28 4.44
N MET A 26 -9.87 2.92 5.17
CA MET A 26 -11.30 2.81 4.86
C MET A 26 -11.61 3.28 3.45
N ALA A 27 -11.12 4.45 3.05
CA ALA A 27 -11.33 4.98 1.71
C ALA A 27 -10.75 4.05 0.62
N PHE A 28 -9.61 3.42 0.89
CA PHE A 28 -9.00 2.44 -0.02
C PHE A 28 -9.88 1.20 -0.21
N VAL A 29 -10.38 0.62 0.89
CA VAL A 29 -11.24 -0.57 0.86
C VAL A 29 -12.62 -0.24 0.26
N SER A 30 -13.22 0.89 0.63
CA SER A 30 -14.54 1.29 0.12
C SER A 30 -14.53 1.63 -1.37
N SER A 31 -13.39 2.06 -1.91
CA SER A 31 -13.22 2.32 -3.34
C SER A 31 -13.00 1.02 -4.16
N GLY A 32 -12.91 -0.13 -3.50
CA GLY A 32 -12.69 -1.42 -4.17
C GLY A 32 -11.28 -1.61 -4.72
N PHE A 33 -10.29 -0.88 -4.20
CA PHE A 33 -8.90 -1.06 -4.62
C PHE A 33 -8.31 -2.36 -4.07
N GLU A 34 -7.45 -2.99 -4.87
CA GLU A 34 -6.83 -4.26 -4.52
C GLU A 34 -5.51 -4.09 -3.78
N HIS A 35 -5.34 -4.84 -2.69
CA HIS A 35 -4.11 -4.90 -1.93
C HIS A 35 -3.56 -6.32 -1.95
N SER A 36 -2.34 -6.50 -2.46
CA SER A 36 -1.76 -7.83 -2.67
C SER A 36 -1.73 -8.67 -1.40
N VAL A 37 -1.36 -8.08 -0.26
CA VAL A 37 -1.32 -8.77 1.04
C VAL A 37 -2.72 -9.13 1.55
N ALA A 38 -3.72 -8.29 1.32
CA ALA A 38 -5.10 -8.62 1.67
C ALA A 38 -5.62 -9.78 0.80
N ASN A 39 -5.29 -9.76 -0.49
CA ASN A 39 -5.70 -10.79 -1.44
C ASN A 39 -5.03 -12.15 -1.16
N MET A 40 -3.80 -12.16 -0.61
CA MET A 40 -3.15 -13.37 -0.07
C MET A 40 -3.90 -14.00 1.10
N TYR A 41 -4.76 -13.26 1.80
CA TYR A 41 -5.64 -13.82 2.83
C TYR A 41 -7.00 -14.23 2.25
N PHE A 42 -7.70 -13.29 1.60
CA PHE A 42 -9.08 -13.50 1.17
C PHE A 42 -9.25 -14.58 0.09
N ILE A 43 -8.37 -14.60 -0.92
CA ILE A 43 -8.52 -15.53 -2.05
C ILE A 43 -8.18 -16.97 -1.64
N PRO A 44 -7.05 -17.25 -0.94
CA PRO A 44 -6.80 -18.58 -0.39
C PRO A 44 -7.90 -19.07 0.57
N ALA A 45 -8.40 -18.20 1.45
CA ALA A 45 -9.54 -18.55 2.31
C ALA A 45 -10.79 -18.93 1.48
N GLY A 46 -11.07 -18.19 0.41
CA GLY A 46 -12.15 -18.50 -0.52
C GLY A 46 -11.97 -19.86 -1.21
N ILE A 47 -10.75 -20.17 -1.68
CA ILE A 47 -10.42 -21.46 -2.31
C ILE A 47 -10.66 -22.62 -1.32
N LEU A 48 -10.22 -22.46 -0.06
CA LEU A 48 -10.45 -23.46 0.98
C LEU A 48 -11.94 -23.67 1.33
N LEU A 49 -12.75 -22.62 1.18
CA LEU A 49 -14.20 -22.66 1.37
C LEU A 49 -14.97 -23.13 0.12
N GLY A 50 -14.28 -23.54 -0.95
CA GLY A 50 -14.90 -24.12 -2.15
C GLY A 50 -15.17 -23.13 -3.29
N ALA A 51 -14.53 -21.95 -3.30
CA ALA A 51 -14.60 -21.04 -4.44
C ALA A 51 -14.02 -21.70 -5.70
N LYS A 52 -14.67 -21.46 -6.86
CA LYS A 52 -14.24 -21.98 -8.17
C LYS A 52 -13.10 -21.14 -8.76
N VAL A 53 -12.05 -20.90 -7.98
CA VAL A 53 -10.85 -20.16 -8.41
C VAL A 53 -9.66 -21.09 -8.27
N THR A 54 -8.88 -21.24 -9.34
CA THR A 54 -7.64 -22.03 -9.29
C THR A 54 -6.49 -21.21 -8.72
N TRP A 55 -5.53 -21.87 -8.09
CA TRP A 55 -4.29 -21.23 -7.63
C TRP A 55 -3.52 -20.52 -8.75
N ALA A 56 -3.53 -21.11 -9.96
CA ALA A 56 -2.92 -20.50 -11.13
C ALA A 56 -3.61 -19.19 -11.54
N GLN A 57 -4.94 -19.17 -11.54
CA GLN A 57 -5.71 -17.95 -11.81
C GLN A 57 -5.47 -16.88 -10.77
N PHE A 58 -5.43 -17.24 -9.49
CA PHE A 58 -5.10 -16.32 -8.41
C PHE A 58 -3.74 -15.64 -8.64
N ILE A 59 -2.69 -16.40 -8.94
CA ILE A 59 -1.35 -15.84 -9.10
C ILE A 59 -1.26 -14.96 -10.36
N GLN A 60 -1.74 -15.45 -11.50
CA GLN A 60 -1.56 -14.79 -12.79
C GLN A 60 -2.45 -13.56 -12.96
N TRP A 61 -3.70 -13.63 -12.52
CA TRP A 61 -4.70 -12.59 -12.78
C TRP A 61 -4.95 -11.66 -11.60
N ASN A 62 -4.44 -12.01 -10.41
CA ASN A 62 -4.60 -11.17 -9.24
C ASN A 62 -3.25 -10.82 -8.60
N LEU A 63 -2.50 -11.81 -8.11
CA LEU A 63 -1.35 -11.53 -7.26
C LEU A 63 -0.25 -10.73 -7.96
N ILE A 64 0.16 -11.14 -9.17
CA ILE A 64 1.18 -10.44 -9.96
C ILE A 64 0.74 -9.02 -10.34
N PRO A 65 -0.40 -8.81 -11.02
CA PRO A 65 -0.81 -7.47 -11.43
C PRO A 65 -1.07 -6.54 -10.24
N VAL A 66 -1.69 -7.02 -9.16
CA VAL A 66 -1.94 -6.21 -7.96
C VAL A 66 -0.65 -5.84 -7.26
N THR A 67 0.32 -6.76 -7.16
CA THR A 67 1.62 -6.46 -6.54
C THR A 67 2.38 -5.41 -7.35
N LEU A 68 2.42 -5.54 -8.67
CA LEU A 68 3.03 -4.53 -9.54
C LEU A 68 2.33 -3.18 -9.39
N GLY A 69 1.00 -3.15 -9.41
CA GLY A 69 0.22 -1.94 -9.20
C GLY A 69 0.47 -1.30 -7.82
N ASN A 70 0.58 -2.09 -6.76
CA ASN A 70 0.88 -1.62 -5.42
C ASN A 70 2.31 -1.03 -5.32
N ILE A 71 3.31 -1.65 -5.95
CA ILE A 71 4.69 -1.15 -6.00
C ILE A 71 4.74 0.17 -6.78
N VAL A 72 4.19 0.19 -7.99
CA VAL A 72 4.17 1.37 -8.86
C VAL A 72 3.42 2.52 -8.19
N GLY A 73 2.25 2.26 -7.61
CA GLY A 73 1.48 3.26 -6.88
C GLY A 73 2.23 3.81 -5.66
N GLY A 74 2.93 2.97 -4.90
CA GLY A 74 3.75 3.42 -3.77
C GLY A 74 4.93 4.29 -4.21
N PHE A 75 5.63 3.85 -5.26
CA PHE A 75 6.79 4.55 -5.80
C PHE A 75 6.43 5.91 -6.37
N ILE A 76 5.39 6.00 -7.19
CA ILE A 76 5.01 7.26 -7.84
C ILE A 76 4.44 8.27 -6.84
N PHE A 77 3.45 7.89 -6.04
CA PHE A 77 2.72 8.86 -5.23
C PHE A 77 3.42 9.28 -3.95
N ILE A 78 4.21 8.39 -3.35
CA ILE A 78 4.97 8.72 -2.14
C ILE A 78 6.45 8.85 -2.47
N GLY A 79 7.09 7.83 -3.04
CA GLY A 79 8.54 7.84 -3.29
C GLY A 79 9.02 9.04 -4.12
N ALA A 80 8.44 9.26 -5.29
CA ALA A 80 8.84 10.34 -6.19
C ALA A 80 8.47 11.73 -5.65
N VAL A 81 7.28 11.87 -5.06
CA VAL A 81 6.84 13.14 -4.47
C VAL A 81 7.72 13.53 -3.28
N TYR A 82 8.03 12.58 -2.39
CA TYR A 82 8.90 12.84 -1.24
C TYR A 82 10.33 13.16 -1.69
N TYR A 83 10.87 12.40 -2.64
CA TYR A 83 12.19 12.68 -3.20
C TYR A 83 12.25 14.08 -3.81
N TRP A 84 11.27 14.47 -4.63
CA TRP A 84 11.28 15.78 -5.28
C TRP A 84 11.18 16.93 -4.28
N SER A 85 10.39 16.78 -3.22
CA SER A 85 10.27 17.78 -2.14
C SER A 85 11.57 17.92 -1.34
N PHE A 86 12.26 16.82 -1.03
CA PHE A 86 13.41 16.81 -0.12
C PHE A 86 14.78 16.70 -0.80
N LYS A 87 14.85 16.62 -2.14
CA LYS A 87 16.11 16.44 -2.89
C LYS A 87 17.19 17.48 -2.56
N HIS A 88 16.80 18.72 -2.27
CA HIS A 88 17.74 19.79 -1.97
C HIS A 88 18.36 19.63 -0.58
N GLU A 89 17.57 19.18 0.40
CA GLU A 89 18.01 18.92 1.77
C GLU A 89 18.84 17.64 1.86
N LEU A 90 18.52 16.63 1.05
CA LEU A 90 19.33 15.42 0.88
C LEU A 90 20.71 15.74 0.30
N SER A 91 20.81 16.67 -0.65
CA SER A 91 22.09 17.05 -1.26
C SER A 91 23.03 17.79 -0.31
N THR A 92 22.52 18.48 0.70
CA THR A 92 23.32 19.23 1.70
C THR A 92 23.67 18.41 2.94
N SER A 93 22.97 17.30 3.18
CA SER A 93 23.15 16.47 4.39
C SER A 93 24.04 15.24 4.19
N MET A 94 24.38 14.88 2.94
CA MET A 94 25.33 13.80 2.66
C MET A 94 26.77 14.31 2.76
N PRO A 95 27.63 13.75 3.64
CA PRO A 95 29.06 14.02 3.60
C PRO A 95 29.64 13.40 2.32
N THR A 96 30.42 14.17 1.57
CA THR A 96 31.22 13.70 0.43
C THR A 96 32.26 12.68 0.84
#